data_AF-A0ABD1QAQ4-F1
#
_entry.id   AF-A0ABD1QAQ4-F1
#
_cell.length_a   1.000
_cell.length_b   1.000
_cell.length_c   1.000
_cell.angle_alpha   90.00
_cell.angle_beta   90.00
_cell.angle_gamma   90.00
#
_symmetry.space_group_name_H-M   'P 1'
#
loop_
_entity.id
_entity.type
_entity.pdbx_description
1 polymer ?
#
loop_
_entity_poly.entity_id
_entity_poly.type
_entity_poly.pdbx_seq_one_letter_code
_entity_poly.pdbx_strand_id
1 'polypeptide(L)'
;MQELFKRYTFDNTCMLLLGHDLATLCIGLPDFKQEKAFTEMEEAVMNRHIIPEICWKFQKWLQIGHEKKLREAKQVVDQFLTDCISLKCQKLKVKNEEEEDLDLLTNYMKIMAEKSSDSEEISEKILKDELLNLAFAGKNAWKFSSTEELKKMVYLHGTICESLRLYPPVALQHKAPVKPDILPTGQPINANTKTVLSFYSMGISSKK
;
A
#
# COMPACT_ATOMS: atom_id res chain seq x y z
N MET A 1 4.12 15.21 -15.31
CA MET A 1 4.65 15.31 -13.93
C MET A 1 4.05 14.24 -13.01
N GLN A 2 2.72 14.07 -12.95
CA GLN A 2 2.08 13.03 -12.12
C GLN A 2 2.55 11.61 -12.43
N GLU A 3 2.64 11.24 -13.71
CA GLU A 3 3.13 9.92 -14.13
C GLU A 3 4.57 9.65 -13.65
N LEU A 4 5.43 10.66 -13.70
CA LEU A 4 6.82 10.55 -13.23
C LEU A 4 6.87 10.29 -11.73
N PHE A 5 6.08 11.03 -10.93
CA PHE A 5 6.01 10.81 -9.49
C PHE A 5 5.44 9.44 -9.14
N LYS A 6 4.43 8.97 -9.87
CA LYS A 6 3.84 7.65 -9.66
C LYS A 6 4.85 6.53 -9.92
N ARG A 7 5.58 6.59 -11.02
CA ARG A 7 6.68 5.66 -11.34
C ARG A 7 7.81 5.75 -10.32
N TYR A 8 8.21 6.95 -9.92
CA TYR A 8 9.19 7.16 -8.86
C TYR A 8 8.76 6.53 -7.53
N THR A 9 7.52 6.74 -7.09
CA THR A 9 7.01 6.14 -5.85
C THR A 9 6.93 4.62 -5.96
N PHE A 10 6.59 4.09 -7.14
CA PHE A 10 6.55 2.66 -7.40
C PHE A 10 7.95 2.03 -7.31
N ASP A 11 8.94 2.60 -8.01
CA ASP A 11 10.34 2.15 -7.95
C ASP A 11 10.88 2.19 -6.51
N ASN A 12 10.68 3.28 -5.78
CA ASN A 12 11.11 3.38 -4.38
C ASN A 12 10.41 2.36 -3.49
N THR A 13 9.10 2.17 -3.64
CA THR A 13 8.34 1.19 -2.85
C THR A 13 8.84 -0.22 -3.11
N CYS A 14 9.06 -0.60 -4.38
CA CYS A 14 9.62 -1.89 -4.74
C CYS A 14 11.06 -2.07 -4.22
N MET A 15 11.88 -1.03 -4.27
CA MET A 15 13.23 -1.07 -3.73
C MET A 15 13.23 -1.29 -2.21
N LEU A 16 12.32 -0.63 -1.48
CA LEU A 16 12.22 -0.77 -0.02
C LEU A 16 11.65 -2.12 0.42
N LEU A 17 10.60 -2.58 -0.26
CA LEU A 17 9.91 -3.81 0.12
C LEU A 17 10.69 -5.05 -0.33
N LEU A 18 11.31 -5.01 -1.50
CA LEU A 18 11.85 -6.18 -2.19
C LEU A 18 13.37 -6.12 -2.37
N GLY A 19 14.01 -4.99 -2.06
CA GLY A 19 15.44 -4.78 -2.31
C GLY A 19 15.79 -4.74 -3.80
N HIS A 20 14.82 -4.46 -4.69
CA HIS A 20 15.02 -4.46 -6.14
C HIS A 20 14.45 -3.18 -6.77
N ASP A 21 15.30 -2.47 -7.51
CA ASP A 21 14.88 -1.36 -8.36
C ASP A 21 14.29 -1.90 -9.66
N LEU A 22 13.04 -1.57 -9.97
CA LEU A 22 12.41 -1.95 -11.24
C LEU A 22 12.79 -1.03 -12.40
N ALA A 23 13.46 0.09 -12.10
CA ALA A 23 13.92 1.08 -13.05
C ALA A 23 12.82 1.52 -14.03
N THR A 24 11.58 1.71 -13.54
CA THR A 24 10.45 2.16 -14.36
C THR A 24 10.64 3.58 -14.91
N LEU A 25 11.64 4.31 -14.39
CA LEU A 25 12.11 5.62 -14.85
C LEU A 25 13.18 5.58 -15.96
N CYS A 26 13.48 4.44 -16.58
CA CYS A 26 14.43 4.37 -17.70
C CYS A 26 14.04 5.29 -18.87
N ILE A 27 15.06 5.76 -19.62
CA ILE A 27 14.89 6.56 -20.83
C ILE A 27 13.99 5.79 -21.81
N GLY A 28 12.87 6.39 -22.20
CA GLY A 28 11.85 5.76 -23.04
C GLY A 28 10.57 5.35 -22.31
N LEU A 29 10.53 5.47 -20.96
CA LEU A 29 9.35 5.20 -20.13
C LEU A 29 8.65 3.88 -20.48
N PRO A 30 9.36 2.73 -20.42
CA PRO A 30 8.80 1.42 -20.76
C PRO A 30 7.47 1.17 -20.04
N ASP A 31 6.55 0.50 -20.74
CA ASP A 31 5.24 0.14 -20.20
C ASP A 31 5.39 -1.06 -19.27
N PHE A 32 5.18 -0.83 -17.97
CA PHE A 32 5.28 -1.85 -16.93
C PHE A 32 3.89 -2.33 -16.54
N LYS A 33 3.57 -3.57 -16.93
CA LYS A 33 2.29 -4.21 -16.67
C LYS A 33 1.91 -4.24 -15.18
N GLN A 34 2.91 -4.31 -14.29
CA GLN A 34 2.72 -4.32 -12.84
C GLN A 34 2.21 -2.97 -12.33
N GLU A 35 2.83 -1.86 -12.73
CA GLU A 35 2.41 -0.50 -12.32
C GLU A 35 0.95 -0.22 -12.71
N LYS A 36 0.59 -0.62 -13.94
CA LYS A 36 -0.79 -0.56 -14.42
C LYS A 36 -1.72 -1.46 -13.60
N ALA A 37 -1.31 -2.70 -13.30
CA ALA A 37 -2.11 -3.62 -12.50
C ALA A 37 -2.37 -3.08 -11.09
N PHE A 38 -1.37 -2.53 -10.40
CA PHE A 38 -1.56 -1.88 -9.10
C PHE A 38 -2.59 -0.77 -9.17
N THR A 39 -2.51 0.09 -10.19
CA THR A 39 -3.48 1.17 -10.43
C THR A 39 -4.90 0.65 -10.65
N GLU A 40 -5.06 -0.38 -11.48
CA GLU A 40 -6.36 -1.00 -11.74
C GLU A 40 -6.95 -1.65 -10.48
N MET A 41 -6.11 -2.18 -9.59
CA MET A 41 -6.55 -2.67 -8.28
C MET A 41 -7.06 -1.52 -7.40
N GLU A 42 -6.33 -0.40 -7.31
CA GLU A 42 -6.75 0.78 -6.53
C GLU A 42 -8.08 1.34 -7.02
N GLU A 43 -8.21 1.54 -8.34
CA GLU A 43 -9.44 2.05 -8.96
C GLU A 43 -10.62 1.11 -8.69
N ALA A 44 -10.43 -0.20 -8.82
CA ALA A 44 -11.50 -1.16 -8.57
C ALA A 44 -11.91 -1.21 -7.10
N VAL A 45 -10.97 -1.11 -6.17
CA VAL A 45 -11.26 -1.01 -4.73
C VAL A 45 -11.99 0.29 -4.41
N MET A 46 -11.53 1.43 -4.95
CA MET A 46 -12.21 2.72 -4.81
C MET A 46 -13.65 2.66 -5.33
N ASN A 47 -13.87 2.00 -6.46
CA ASN A 47 -15.20 1.83 -7.03
C ASN A 47 -16.16 1.04 -6.12
N ARG A 48 -15.67 0.10 -5.30
CA ARG A 48 -16.50 -0.59 -4.28
C ARG A 48 -16.99 0.32 -3.16
N HIS A 49 -16.32 1.46 -2.92
CA HIS A 49 -16.79 2.44 -1.95
C HIS A 49 -17.96 3.29 -2.48
N ILE A 50 -18.08 3.42 -3.80
CA ILE A 50 -19.13 4.19 -4.48
C ILE A 50 -20.34 3.30 -4.80
N ILE A 51 -20.08 2.05 -5.21
CA ILE A 51 -21.10 1.12 -5.70
C ILE A 51 -21.68 0.26 -4.55
N PRO A 52 -23.01 0.08 -4.44
CA PRO A 52 -23.63 -0.79 -3.45
C PRO A 52 -23.16 -2.24 -3.52
N GLU A 53 -23.22 -2.95 -2.39
CA GLU A 53 -22.71 -4.33 -2.29
C GLU A 53 -23.30 -5.31 -3.30
N ILE A 54 -24.58 -5.14 -3.62
CA ILE A 54 -25.29 -5.99 -4.56
C ILE A 54 -24.69 -5.84 -5.97
N CYS A 55 -24.40 -4.60 -6.38
CA CYS A 55 -23.92 -4.30 -7.73
C CYS A 55 -22.49 -4.80 -7.95
N TRP A 56 -21.57 -4.60 -7.01
CA TRP A 56 -20.21 -5.12 -7.19
C TRP A 56 -20.16 -6.65 -7.01
N LYS A 57 -20.98 -7.26 -6.13
CA LYS A 57 -21.09 -8.73 -6.06
C LYS A 57 -21.61 -9.31 -7.38
N PHE A 58 -22.54 -8.63 -8.04
CA PHE A 58 -23.04 -9.03 -9.35
C PHE A 58 -21.97 -8.91 -10.45
N GLN A 59 -21.23 -7.80 -10.50
CA GLN A 59 -20.07 -7.64 -11.41
C GLN A 59 -19.01 -8.72 -11.16
N LYS A 60 -18.74 -9.04 -9.90
CA LYS A 60 -17.81 -10.09 -9.49
C LYS A 60 -18.31 -11.47 -9.88
N TRP A 61 -19.61 -11.73 -9.85
CA TRP A 61 -20.17 -13.00 -10.29
C TRP A 61 -20.06 -13.17 -11.80
N LEU A 62 -20.49 -12.16 -12.57
CA LEU A 62 -20.46 -12.17 -14.03
C LEU A 62 -19.07 -11.98 -14.67
N GLN A 63 -18.04 -11.65 -13.89
CA GLN A 63 -16.70 -11.30 -14.39
C GLN A 63 -16.73 -10.14 -15.38
N ILE A 64 -17.41 -9.05 -15.03
CA ILE A 64 -17.47 -7.86 -15.87
C ILE A 64 -17.04 -6.60 -15.11
N GLY A 65 -16.72 -5.55 -15.86
CA GLY A 65 -16.42 -4.24 -15.28
C GLY A 65 -15.17 -4.24 -14.38
N HIS A 66 -15.26 -3.54 -13.25
CA HIS A 66 -14.12 -3.29 -12.37
C HIS A 66 -13.66 -4.56 -11.63
N GLU A 67 -14.59 -5.48 -11.35
CA GLU A 67 -14.27 -6.74 -10.68
C GLU A 67 -13.49 -7.71 -11.58
N LYS A 68 -13.73 -7.66 -12.90
CA LYS A 68 -12.90 -8.38 -13.88
C LYS A 68 -11.48 -7.84 -13.90
N LYS A 69 -11.34 -6.51 -14.04
CA LYS A 69 -10.03 -5.84 -14.03
C LYS A 69 -9.26 -6.14 -12.75
N LEU A 70 -9.93 -6.05 -11.59
CA LEU A 70 -9.33 -6.38 -10.30
C LEU A 70 -8.78 -7.81 -10.24
N ARG A 71 -9.50 -8.78 -10.83
CA ARG A 71 -9.03 -10.17 -10.88
C ARG A 71 -7.78 -10.31 -11.75
N GLU A 72 -7.80 -9.76 -12.94
CA GLU A 72 -6.68 -9.82 -13.89
C GLU A 72 -5.45 -9.12 -13.30
N ALA A 73 -5.64 -7.92 -12.74
CA ALA A 73 -4.61 -7.16 -12.07
C ALA A 73 -4.03 -7.91 -10.85
N LYS A 74 -4.88 -8.53 -10.03
CA LYS A 74 -4.42 -9.37 -8.92
C LYS A 74 -3.53 -10.51 -9.39
N GLN A 75 -3.88 -11.19 -10.49
CA GLN A 75 -3.04 -12.27 -11.04
C GLN A 75 -1.65 -11.76 -11.45
N VAL A 76 -1.59 -10.59 -12.09
CA VAL A 76 -0.31 -9.97 -12.48
C VAL A 76 0.54 -9.64 -11.25
N VAL A 77 -0.07 -9.07 -10.21
CA VAL A 77 0.64 -8.72 -8.96
C VAL A 77 1.05 -9.95 -8.17
N ASP A 78 0.20 -10.96 -8.05
CA ASP A 78 0.51 -12.23 -7.37
C ASP A 78 1.70 -12.92 -8.06
N GLN A 79 1.73 -12.96 -9.40
CA GLN A 79 2.85 -13.51 -10.15
C GLN A 79 4.13 -12.71 -9.90
N PHE A 80 4.06 -11.38 -9.96
CA PHE A 80 5.19 -10.50 -9.69
C PHE A 80 5.77 -10.72 -8.28
N LEU A 81 4.92 -10.76 -7.24
CA LEU A 81 5.37 -11.01 -5.86
C LEU A 81 6.03 -12.39 -5.73
N THR A 82 5.49 -13.42 -6.40
CA THR A 82 6.06 -14.76 -6.43
C THR A 82 7.46 -14.75 -7.05
N ASP A 83 7.62 -14.08 -8.19
CA ASP A 83 8.90 -13.96 -8.89
C ASP A 83 9.94 -13.24 -8.01
N CYS A 84 9.54 -12.14 -7.35
CA CYS A 84 10.41 -11.40 -6.44
C CYS A 84 10.85 -12.23 -5.23
N ILE A 85 9.93 -12.96 -4.59
CA ILE A 85 10.22 -13.86 -3.47
C ILE A 85 11.21 -14.94 -3.92
N SER A 86 10.96 -15.58 -5.07
CA SER A 86 11.83 -16.63 -5.61
C SER A 86 13.24 -16.12 -5.91
N LEU A 87 13.36 -14.97 -6.59
CA LEU A 87 14.64 -14.33 -6.89
C LEU A 87 15.42 -13.98 -5.61
N LYS A 88 14.74 -13.48 -4.57
CA LYS A 88 15.38 -13.13 -3.30
C LYS A 88 15.86 -14.38 -2.56
N CYS A 89 15.05 -15.44 -2.50
CA CYS A 89 15.43 -16.73 -1.93
C CYS A 89 16.68 -17.32 -2.61
N GLN A 90 16.82 -17.15 -3.93
CA GLN A 90 18.02 -17.57 -4.66
C GLN A 90 19.24 -16.72 -4.29
N LYS A 91 19.11 -15.39 -4.22
CA LYS A 91 20.20 -14.48 -3.85
C LYS A 91 20.71 -14.72 -2.43
N LEU A 92 19.82 -15.00 -1.47
CA LEU A 92 20.19 -15.30 -0.08
C LEU A 92 21.01 -16.59 0.06
N LYS A 93 20.84 -17.57 -0.85
CA LYS A 93 21.65 -18.80 -0.87
C LYS A 93 23.09 -18.58 -1.37
N VAL A 94 23.35 -17.45 -2.05
CA VAL A 94 24.61 -17.17 -2.76
C VAL A 94 25.45 -16.10 -2.04
N LYS A 95 24.86 -15.25 -1.20
CA LYS A 95 25.57 -14.18 -0.48
C LYS A 95 26.29 -14.70 0.78
N ASN A 96 27.55 -14.29 0.95
CA ASN A 96 28.27 -14.29 2.23
C ASN A 96 27.74 -13.16 3.13
N GLU A 97 27.75 -13.38 4.45
CA GLU A 97 27.00 -12.68 5.51
C GLU A 97 27.26 -11.17 5.71
N GLU A 98 28.06 -10.50 4.88
CA GLU A 98 28.59 -9.15 5.19
C GLU A 98 27.79 -7.96 4.62
N GLU A 99 26.81 -8.18 3.75
CA GLU A 99 25.87 -7.12 3.31
C GLU A 99 24.50 -7.31 3.93
N GLU A 100 24.23 -6.57 5.01
CA GLU A 100 22.94 -6.51 5.66
C GLU A 100 21.93 -5.78 4.73
N ASP A 101 21.26 -6.55 3.88
CA ASP A 101 20.12 -6.07 3.09
C ASP A 101 18.98 -5.75 4.06
N LEU A 102 18.83 -4.48 4.39
CA LEU A 102 17.80 -3.92 5.27
C LEU A 102 16.37 -3.97 4.69
N ASP A 103 16.15 -4.64 3.55
CA ASP A 103 14.80 -4.73 2.97
C ASP A 103 13.86 -5.56 3.85
N LEU A 104 12.60 -5.14 3.83
CA LEU A 104 11.58 -5.67 4.73
C LEU A 104 11.31 -7.15 4.47
N LEU A 105 11.37 -7.59 3.21
CA LEU A 105 11.19 -8.98 2.83
C LEU A 105 12.23 -9.90 3.49
N THR A 106 13.49 -9.50 3.51
CA THR A 106 14.57 -10.27 4.14
C THR A 106 14.34 -10.44 5.64
N ASN A 107 13.92 -9.36 6.32
CA ASN A 107 13.60 -9.42 7.75
C ASN A 107 12.41 -10.36 8.04
N TYR A 108 11.36 -10.30 7.22
CA TYR A 108 10.22 -11.21 7.35
C TYR A 108 10.63 -12.67 7.09
N MET A 109 11.42 -12.95 6.05
CA MET A 109 11.90 -14.30 5.75
C MET A 109 12.70 -14.90 6.90
N LYS A 110 13.55 -14.11 7.57
CA LYS A 110 14.29 -14.54 8.77
C LYS A 110 13.35 -14.90 9.93
N ILE A 111 12.38 -14.04 10.24
CA ILE A 111 11.38 -14.28 11.31
C ILE A 111 10.54 -15.54 11.02
N MET A 112 10.20 -15.80 9.76
CA MET A 112 9.42 -16.98 9.37
C MET A 112 10.25 -18.26 9.46
N ALA A 113 11.54 -18.20 9.11
CA ALA A 113 12.46 -19.34 9.26
C ALA A 113 12.65 -19.77 10.73
N GLU A 114 12.54 -18.83 11.67
CA GLU A 114 12.65 -19.10 13.11
C GLU A 114 11.38 -19.73 13.73
N LYS A 115 10.22 -19.60 13.10
CA LYS A 115 8.91 -20.01 13.65
C LYS A 115 8.37 -21.35 13.13
N SER A 116 9.21 -22.19 12.53
CA SER A 116 8.79 -23.40 11.82
C SER A 116 7.94 -24.37 12.65
N SER A 117 6.61 -24.31 12.51
CA SER A 117 5.65 -25.34 12.92
C SER A 117 4.32 -25.35 12.14
N ASP A 118 4.09 -24.47 11.15
CA ASP A 118 2.84 -24.42 10.38
C ASP A 118 3.10 -24.32 8.86
N SER A 119 2.11 -24.77 8.07
CA SER A 119 2.26 -25.10 6.64
C SER A 119 2.87 -23.97 5.79
N GLU A 120 3.88 -24.35 5.00
CA GLU A 120 4.68 -23.48 4.14
C GLU A 120 3.84 -22.63 3.18
N GLU A 121 2.69 -23.15 2.74
CA GLU A 121 1.73 -22.49 1.85
C GLU A 121 0.93 -21.36 2.51
N ILE A 122 0.55 -21.52 3.80
CA ILE A 122 -0.17 -20.46 4.55
C ILE A 122 0.78 -19.29 4.83
N SER A 123 2.03 -19.60 5.14
CA SER A 123 3.12 -18.63 5.35
C SER A 123 3.35 -17.75 4.11
N GLU A 124 3.47 -18.35 2.92
CA GLU A 124 3.72 -17.62 1.68
C GLU A 124 2.56 -16.69 1.32
N LYS A 125 1.32 -17.14 1.50
CA LYS A 125 0.13 -16.33 1.26
C LYS A 125 0.07 -15.11 2.18
N ILE A 126 0.33 -15.30 3.48
CA ILE A 126 0.37 -14.20 4.45
C ILE A 126 1.45 -13.19 4.08
N LEU A 127 2.64 -13.66 3.68
CA LEU A 127 3.73 -12.80 3.24
C LEU A 127 3.34 -11.94 2.02
N LYS A 128 2.73 -12.56 1.00
CA LYS A 128 2.27 -11.84 -0.20
C LYS A 128 1.20 -10.80 0.13
N ASP A 129 0.22 -11.16 0.97
CA ASP A 129 -0.83 -10.25 1.41
C ASP A 129 -0.24 -9.06 2.20
N GLU A 130 0.76 -9.29 3.06
CA GLU A 130 1.43 -8.24 3.82
C GLU A 130 2.26 -7.31 2.92
N LEU A 131 3.07 -7.87 2.01
CA LEU A 131 3.83 -7.10 1.02
C LEU A 131 2.91 -6.25 0.14
N LEU A 132 1.78 -6.82 -0.28
CA LEU A 132 0.76 -6.13 -1.06
C LEU A 132 0.16 -4.97 -0.26
N ASN A 133 -0.22 -5.21 1.00
CA ASN A 133 -0.75 -4.18 1.90
C ASN A 133 0.26 -3.04 2.11
N LEU A 134 1.54 -3.37 2.28
CA LEU A 134 2.61 -2.40 2.47
C LEU A 134 2.89 -1.60 1.20
N ALA A 135 2.82 -2.24 0.04
CA ALA A 135 2.94 -1.58 -1.26
C ALA A 135 1.81 -0.55 -1.46
N PHE A 136 0.56 -0.91 -1.16
CA PHE A 136 -0.57 0.02 -1.19
C PHE A 136 -0.50 1.10 -0.12
N ALA A 137 0.01 0.78 1.07
CA ALA A 137 0.17 1.75 2.14
C ALA A 137 1.28 2.78 1.84
N GLY A 138 2.10 2.55 0.82
CA GLY A 138 3.24 3.40 0.47
C GLY A 138 4.20 3.62 1.64
N LYS A 139 4.25 2.68 2.59
CA LYS A 139 4.71 2.98 3.95
C LYS A 139 6.23 3.03 4.02
N ASN A 140 6.70 4.21 4.43
CA ASN A 140 8.08 4.67 4.45
C ASN A 140 9.01 3.81 5.32
N ALA A 141 9.94 3.13 4.68
CA ALA A 141 11.26 2.92 5.23
C ALA A 141 12.28 3.58 4.30
N TRP A 142 12.14 4.88 4.01
CA TRP A 142 13.10 5.55 3.13
C TRP A 142 14.49 5.39 3.73
N LYS A 143 15.45 4.95 2.92
CA LYS A 143 16.86 4.89 3.29
C LYS A 143 17.39 6.33 3.34
N PHE A 144 17.02 7.04 4.39
CA PHE A 144 17.59 8.34 4.67
C PHE A 144 19.00 8.14 5.20
N SER A 145 19.94 8.87 4.64
CA SER A 145 21.35 8.75 5.00
C SER A 145 21.63 9.16 6.46
N SER A 146 20.72 9.91 7.11
CA SER A 146 20.78 10.27 8.53
C SER A 146 19.42 10.77 9.04
N THR A 147 18.98 10.29 10.21
CA THR A 147 17.74 10.78 10.86
C THR A 147 17.90 12.20 11.42
N GLU A 148 19.14 12.61 11.64
CA GLU A 148 19.55 13.91 12.18
C GLU A 148 19.39 15.01 11.13
N GLU A 149 19.57 14.71 9.85
CA GLU A 149 19.32 15.64 8.75
C GLU A 149 17.82 15.91 8.58
N LEU A 150 16.98 14.88 8.66
CA LEU A 150 15.52 15.02 8.54
C LEU A 150 14.93 15.90 9.62
N LYS A 151 15.43 15.76 10.86
CA LYS A 151 15.00 16.57 12.00
C LYS A 151 15.27 18.06 11.78
N LYS A 152 16.26 18.43 10.96
CA LYS A 152 16.61 19.82 10.63
C LYS A 152 15.71 20.41 9.53
N MET A 153 15.00 19.59 8.75
CA MET A 153 14.17 20.03 7.63
C MET A 153 12.78 20.54 8.07
N VAL A 154 12.74 21.48 9.01
CA VAL A 154 11.50 21.98 9.62
C VAL A 154 10.55 22.60 8.59
N TYR A 155 11.08 23.35 7.62
CA TYR A 155 10.27 23.93 6.54
C TYR A 155 9.71 22.88 5.58
N LEU A 156 10.48 21.83 5.27
CA LEU A 156 9.99 20.73 4.43
C LEU A 156 8.86 19.97 5.15
N HIS A 157 9.04 19.68 6.44
CA HIS A 157 8.00 19.07 7.25
C HIS A 157 6.73 19.94 7.28
N GLY A 158 6.87 21.25 7.53
CA GLY A 158 5.76 22.20 7.53
C GLY A 158 5.03 22.26 6.18
N THR A 159 5.76 22.31 5.07
CA THR A 159 5.17 22.34 3.71
C THR A 159 4.48 21.04 3.34
N ILE A 160 5.03 19.88 3.70
CA ILE A 160 4.37 18.58 3.53
C ILE A 160 3.09 18.53 4.37
N CYS A 161 3.16 18.89 5.65
CA CYS A 161 1.99 18.90 6.54
C CYS A 161 0.87 19.82 6.01
N GLU A 162 1.22 21.01 5.55
CA GLU A 162 0.25 21.94 4.99
C GLU A 162 -0.32 21.47 3.64
N SER A 163 0.50 20.83 2.82
CA SER A 163 0.06 20.19 1.58
C SER A 163 -0.91 19.05 1.86
N LEU A 164 -0.62 18.19 2.84
CA LEU A 164 -1.49 17.09 3.25
C LEU A 164 -2.79 17.59 3.93
N ARG A 165 -2.75 18.74 4.61
CA ARG A 165 -3.94 19.37 5.19
C ARG A 165 -4.92 19.81 4.09
N LEU A 166 -4.42 20.40 3.01
CA LEU A 166 -5.23 20.92 1.91
C LEU A 166 -5.56 19.86 0.85
N TYR A 167 -4.63 18.94 0.60
CA TYR A 167 -4.69 17.92 -0.44
C TYR A 167 -4.36 16.54 0.16
N PRO A 168 -5.22 16.00 1.05
CA PRO A 168 -4.98 14.70 1.65
C PRO A 168 -5.01 13.59 0.59
N PRO A 169 -3.97 12.71 0.51
CA PRO A 169 -3.93 11.60 -0.45
C PRO A 169 -5.10 10.62 -0.27
N VAL A 170 -5.57 10.45 0.96
CA VAL A 170 -6.79 9.70 1.29
C VAL A 170 -7.80 10.69 1.82
N ALA A 171 -8.76 11.11 1.00
CA ALA A 171 -9.71 12.17 1.36
C ALA A 171 -10.84 11.68 2.31
N LEU A 172 -11.18 10.39 2.24
CA LEU A 172 -12.30 9.79 2.98
C LEU A 172 -11.84 8.56 3.74
N GLN A 173 -12.22 8.47 5.01
CA GLN A 173 -12.01 7.29 5.84
C GLN A 173 -13.32 6.81 6.44
N HIS A 174 -13.62 5.54 6.27
CA HIS A 174 -14.77 4.90 6.90
C HIS A 174 -14.37 4.27 8.24
N LYS A 175 -15.16 4.48 9.28
CA LYS A 175 -15.04 3.83 10.59
C LYS A 175 -16.42 3.37 11.03
N ALA A 176 -16.49 2.25 11.73
CA ALA A 176 -17.73 1.77 12.34
C ALA A 176 -17.41 1.31 13.76
N PRO A 177 -18.13 1.78 14.78
CA PRO A 177 -17.84 1.41 16.15
C PRO A 177 -18.34 -0.01 16.42
N VAL A 178 -17.51 -0.81 17.10
CA VAL A 178 -17.83 -2.20 17.44
C VAL A 178 -18.91 -2.28 18.52
N LYS A 179 -18.94 -1.28 19.41
CA LYS A 179 -19.94 -1.10 20.48
C LYS A 179 -20.56 0.30 20.35
N PRO A 180 -21.77 0.54 20.86
CA PRO A 180 -22.34 1.89 20.87
C PRO A 180 -21.40 2.88 21.59
N ASP A 181 -21.30 4.09 21.05
CA ASP A 181 -20.38 5.13 21.54
C ASP A 181 -21.02 6.53 21.37
N ILE A 182 -20.42 7.57 21.96
CA ILE A 182 -20.90 8.95 21.89
C ILE A 182 -19.82 9.81 21.22
N LEU A 183 -20.20 10.55 20.17
CA LEU A 183 -19.29 11.47 19.51
C LEU A 183 -18.86 12.62 20.44
N PRO A 184 -17.74 13.30 20.14
CA PRO A 184 -17.35 14.52 20.84
C PRO A 184 -18.42 15.63 20.84
N THR A 185 -19.38 15.57 19.91
CA THR A 185 -20.54 16.47 19.82
C THR A 185 -21.69 16.10 20.77
N GLY A 186 -21.58 14.99 21.49
CA GLY A 186 -22.63 14.45 22.38
C GLY A 186 -23.67 13.57 21.68
N GLN A 187 -23.57 13.36 20.36
CA GLN A 187 -24.50 12.51 19.62
C GLN A 187 -24.18 11.01 19.81
N PRO A 188 -25.16 10.17 20.16
CA PRO A 188 -24.96 8.73 20.27
C PRO A 188 -24.83 8.07 18.89
N ILE A 189 -23.96 7.08 18.78
CA ILE A 189 -23.76 6.24 17.60
C ILE A 189 -23.94 4.78 17.99
N ASN A 190 -24.78 4.07 17.23
CA ASN A 190 -25.00 2.64 17.41
C ASN A 190 -23.86 1.80 16.84
N ALA A 191 -23.66 0.60 17.38
CA ALA A 191 -22.72 -0.37 16.83
C ALA A 191 -22.97 -0.62 15.33
N ASN A 192 -21.88 -0.81 14.57
CA ASN A 192 -21.87 -1.04 13.11
C ASN A 192 -22.38 0.13 12.24
N THR A 193 -22.70 1.29 12.82
CA THR A 193 -23.03 2.48 12.03
C THR A 193 -21.77 2.97 11.32
N LYS A 194 -21.81 3.05 9.98
CA LYS A 194 -20.68 3.54 9.18
C LYS A 194 -20.60 5.07 9.27
N THR A 195 -19.57 5.57 9.94
CA THR A 195 -19.21 6.98 10.00
C THR A 195 -18.15 7.27 8.94
N VAL A 196 -18.33 8.34 8.18
CA VAL A 196 -17.37 8.79 7.16
C VAL A 196 -16.65 10.03 7.67
N LEU A 197 -15.34 9.93 7.84
CA LEU A 197 -14.47 11.05 8.18
C LEU A 197 -13.90 11.63 6.87
N SER A 198 -14.17 12.91 6.62
CA SER A 198 -13.59 13.62 5.47
C SER A 198 -12.39 14.44 5.93
N PHE A 199 -11.19 13.96 5.61
CA PHE A 199 -9.95 14.66 5.94
C PHE A 199 -9.84 16.00 5.21
N TYR A 200 -10.36 16.07 3.97
CA TYR A 200 -10.40 17.31 3.21
C TYR A 200 -11.22 18.38 3.93
N SER A 201 -12.47 18.04 4.33
CA SER A 201 -13.34 18.98 5.05
C SER A 201 -12.77 19.36 6.41
N MET A 202 -12.16 18.41 7.13
CA MET A 202 -11.48 18.69 8.40
C MET A 202 -10.31 19.65 8.22
N GLY A 203 -9.55 19.52 7.13
CA GLY A 203 -8.40 20.36 6.81
C GLY A 203 -8.79 21.82 6.56
N ILE A 204 -9.92 22.07 5.89
CA ILE A 204 -10.38 23.44 5.53
C ILE A 204 -11.40 24.03 6.50
N SER A 205 -11.82 23.29 7.53
CA SER A 205 -12.82 23.77 8.50
C SER A 205 -12.25 24.88 9.38
N SER A 206 -12.94 26.03 9.43
CA SER A 206 -12.65 27.09 10.39
C SER A 206 -13.34 26.78 11.71
N LYS A 207 -12.60 26.79 12.83
CA LYS A 207 -13.21 26.73 14.16
C LYS A 207 -14.08 27.98 14.34
N LYS A 208 -15.39 27.79 14.30
CA LYS A 208 -16.36 28.75 14.85
C LYS A 208 -16.61 28.42 16.31
#